data_AF-A0A3D0S6W2-F1
#
_entry.id   AF-A0A3D0S6W2-F1
#
_cell.length_a   1.000
_cell.length_b   1.000
_cell.length_c   1.000
_cell.angle_alpha   90.00
_cell.angle_beta   90.00
_cell.angle_gamma   90.00
#
_symmetry.space_group_name_H-M   'P 1'
#
loop_
_entity.id
_entity.type
_entity.pdbx_description
1 polymer ?
#
loop_
_entity_poly.entity_id
_entity_poly.type
_entity_poly.pdbx_seq_one_letter_code
_entity_poly.pdbx_strand_id
1 'polypeptide(L)'
;MMIGTRARVPGRGGVAIASVGAMVVTLFALLGVSASPASAADNITFRAATQAAWNQTTARVTIPSNVQATDGMLLFITTNKDITVSTPAGWTLEGSRLSNVDTETTLFSKVAAANDAGRNAAVTLSETAKSSMTLLAYDGTAADPVATFASAAETNPNKTTHATPGAAVATAGSYVVSYWADKYGQETNGWTLPAGQTQRSIVSGVGAGRISAVASDTNSAVGVGNSPSRTATSAASSAKATMWTVVLQADQESGPNVAPVASFTANCPTATCTVDASASTDTAPGTITSYAWDFGDGGTGTGVSTTHPYTTSGSKTITLTVTDNQGLTNSTTRTVNVTVGGGGVGNQPVPGHTHLVPNTPRNNTPRISNGEIWDIEVVPQLNRVFIAGNFTSIQNTATGNTTNYNQANLASYNLTTGLVDANFRPTFNGGVAAVEASPDGTKLFVGGSFNTVNGVAKQKVASLNLTTGAPLTTFGFTNSTNNQVQSLAATNSTLYVGGRFTRINGVLKTGLAAVNAASGAVDASFSNNLSGGIGVNGQLGVPQLKLTHDNSKLLVVHTGRQIAGQDRLGVGLIDTATKQLLPFRTRLWDNNLSRVGGVTRICCADIAPDDSYFV
;
A
#
# COMPACT_ATOMS: atom_id res chain seq x y z
N MET A 1 61.73 -3.01 -5.35
CA MET A 1 61.02 -3.18 -6.63
C MET A 1 59.72 -3.91 -6.31
N MET A 2 58.59 -3.23 -6.55
CA MET A 2 57.25 -3.54 -6.05
C MET A 2 56.54 -4.68 -6.80
N ILE A 3 55.35 -5.03 -6.29
CA ILE A 3 54.21 -5.82 -6.82
C ILE A 3 54.14 -7.20 -6.13
N GLY A 4 53.08 -7.63 -5.45
CA GLY A 4 51.68 -7.16 -5.39
C GLY A 4 50.73 -8.36 -5.54
N THR A 5 50.19 -8.82 -4.40
CA THR A 5 48.91 -9.53 -4.16
C THR A 5 48.18 -10.32 -5.26
N ARG A 6 47.71 -11.54 -4.92
CA ARG A 6 46.26 -11.82 -4.69
C ARG A 6 46.01 -13.19 -4.07
N ALA A 7 45.14 -13.18 -3.07
CA ALA A 7 44.68 -14.32 -2.29
C ALA A 7 43.73 -15.23 -3.10
N ARG A 8 43.89 -16.53 -2.89
CA ARG A 8 43.06 -17.62 -3.43
C ARG A 8 41.81 -17.76 -2.55
N VAL A 9 40.62 -17.56 -3.10
CA VAL A 9 39.36 -17.93 -2.43
C VAL A 9 39.17 -19.45 -2.57
N PRO A 10 38.83 -20.20 -1.51
CA PRO A 10 38.64 -21.65 -1.60
C PRO A 10 37.37 -22.00 -2.37
N GLY A 11 37.47 -22.96 -3.29
CA GLY A 11 36.32 -23.60 -3.91
C GLY A 11 35.47 -24.33 -2.87
N ARG A 12 34.16 -24.09 -2.86
CA ARG A 12 33.21 -24.95 -2.16
C ARG A 12 33.15 -26.28 -2.92
N GLY A 13 33.64 -27.33 -2.27
CA GLY A 13 33.49 -28.70 -2.71
C GLY A 13 32.01 -29.07 -2.83
N GLY A 14 31.69 -29.81 -3.90
CA GLY A 14 30.41 -30.48 -4.03
C GLY A 14 30.24 -31.49 -2.91
N VAL A 15 29.20 -31.30 -2.11
CA VAL A 15 28.65 -32.35 -1.26
C VAL A 15 27.46 -32.92 -2.02
N ALA A 16 27.58 -34.17 -2.44
CA ALA A 16 26.45 -34.94 -2.93
C ALA A 16 25.47 -35.17 -1.79
N ILE A 17 24.34 -34.46 -1.80
CA ILE A 17 23.18 -34.82 -0.99
C ILE A 17 22.25 -35.64 -1.88
N ALA A 18 22.59 -36.92 -2.02
CA ALA A 18 21.59 -37.92 -2.39
C ALA A 18 20.75 -38.24 -1.13
N SER A 19 19.45 -38.47 -1.35
CA SER A 19 18.48 -39.00 -0.39
C SER A 19 18.12 -38.16 0.85
N VAL A 20 17.32 -37.09 0.66
CA VAL A 20 16.32 -36.63 1.67
C VAL A 20 14.94 -36.32 1.03
N GLY A 21 14.83 -36.29 -0.30
CA GLY A 21 13.58 -35.92 -0.99
C GLY A 21 12.46 -36.96 -0.97
N ALA A 22 12.75 -38.25 -0.71
CA ALA A 22 11.75 -39.31 -0.83
C ALA A 22 10.99 -39.61 0.48
N MET A 23 11.47 -39.16 1.64
CA MET A 23 10.87 -39.51 2.94
C MET A 23 9.90 -38.44 3.49
N VAL A 24 9.78 -37.30 2.81
CA VAL A 24 8.81 -36.25 3.17
C VAL A 24 7.47 -36.47 2.45
N VAL A 25 7.47 -37.08 1.26
CA VAL A 25 6.25 -37.27 0.46
C VAL A 25 5.30 -38.30 1.06
N THR A 26 5.80 -39.29 1.81
CA THR A 26 4.96 -40.33 2.45
C THR A 26 4.33 -39.89 3.78
N LEU A 27 4.80 -38.78 4.39
CA LEU A 27 4.21 -38.26 5.63
C LEU A 27 3.05 -37.29 5.36
N PHE A 28 2.99 -36.67 4.17
CA PHE A 28 1.89 -35.78 3.77
C PHE A 28 0.59 -36.53 3.44
N ALA A 29 0.65 -37.81 3.06
CA ALA A 29 -0.53 -38.60 2.73
C ALA A 29 -1.36 -39.06 3.96
N LEU A 30 -0.81 -38.98 5.18
CA LEU A 30 -1.48 -39.44 6.41
C LEU A 30 -2.18 -38.32 7.21
N LEU A 31 -2.07 -37.06 6.76
CA LEU A 31 -2.62 -35.88 7.46
C LEU A 31 -3.78 -35.19 6.71
N GLY A 32 -4.23 -35.71 5.57
CA GLY A 32 -5.39 -35.16 4.85
C GLY A 32 -5.23 -33.71 4.38
N VAL A 33 -4.02 -33.16 4.39
CA VAL A 33 -3.74 -31.82 3.85
C VAL A 33 -3.55 -31.97 2.35
N SER A 34 -4.62 -31.71 1.59
CA SER A 34 -4.50 -31.46 0.15
C SER A 34 -3.52 -30.31 -0.06
N ALA A 35 -2.44 -30.55 -0.81
CA ALA A 35 -1.61 -29.46 -1.30
C ALA A 35 -2.51 -28.49 -2.08
N SER A 36 -2.52 -27.22 -1.70
CA SER A 36 -3.20 -26.17 -2.46
C SER A 36 -2.71 -26.20 -3.91
N PRO A 37 -3.59 -25.99 -4.90
CA PRO A 37 -3.14 -25.88 -6.28
C PRO A 37 -2.11 -24.76 -6.38
N ALA A 38 -1.08 -24.96 -7.21
CA ALA A 38 -0.11 -23.91 -7.52
C ALA A 38 -0.88 -22.68 -8.02
N SER A 39 -0.61 -21.52 -7.41
CA SER A 39 -1.16 -20.22 -7.79
C SER A 39 -0.96 -19.97 -9.29
N ALA A 40 -1.95 -19.37 -9.95
CA ALA A 40 -1.78 -18.96 -11.34
C ALA A 40 -0.70 -17.87 -11.40
N ALA A 41 0.31 -18.10 -12.23
CA ALA A 41 1.33 -17.10 -12.53
C ALA A 41 0.70 -16.01 -13.39
N ASP A 42 1.06 -14.75 -13.13
CA ASP A 42 0.72 -13.67 -14.03
C ASP A 42 1.40 -13.89 -15.39
N ASN A 43 0.69 -13.54 -16.47
CA ASN A 43 1.23 -13.70 -17.81
C ASN A 43 2.25 -12.59 -18.06
N ILE A 44 3.53 -12.93 -18.09
CA ILE A 44 4.56 -11.99 -18.54
C ILE A 44 4.24 -11.57 -19.98
N THR A 45 4.25 -10.26 -20.24
CA THR A 45 4.13 -9.71 -21.59
C THR A 45 5.26 -8.76 -21.92
N PHE A 46 5.72 -8.77 -23.17
CA PHE A 46 6.75 -7.83 -23.63
C PHE A 46 6.16 -6.44 -23.80
N ARG A 47 6.80 -5.45 -23.19
CA ARG A 47 6.35 -4.07 -23.23
C ARG A 47 7.08 -3.22 -24.26
N ALA A 48 8.41 -3.20 -24.19
CA ALA A 48 9.23 -2.39 -25.08
C ALA A 48 10.71 -2.77 -25.01
N ALA A 49 11.46 -2.34 -26.02
CA ALA A 49 12.91 -2.40 -26.03
C ALA A 49 13.50 -1.07 -26.53
N THR A 50 14.73 -0.80 -26.11
CA THR A 50 15.56 0.27 -26.65
C THR A 50 16.98 -0.24 -26.78
N GLN A 51 17.71 0.23 -27.80
CA GLN A 51 19.08 -0.19 -28.02
C GLN A 51 19.89 0.95 -28.63
N ALA A 52 21.19 0.94 -28.37
CA ALA A 52 22.12 1.76 -29.11
C ALA A 52 23.57 1.25 -28.98
N ALA A 53 24.45 1.77 -29.83
CA ALA A 53 25.86 1.42 -29.86
C ALA A 53 26.73 2.67 -29.99
N TRP A 54 27.88 2.69 -29.32
CA TRP A 54 28.76 3.86 -29.26
C TRP A 54 30.23 3.50 -29.15
N ASN A 55 31.07 4.54 -29.13
CA ASN A 55 32.48 4.49 -28.78
C ASN A 55 32.79 5.64 -27.81
N GLN A 56 32.57 5.43 -26.52
CA GLN A 56 32.63 6.49 -25.49
C GLN A 56 32.85 5.88 -24.10
N THR A 57 33.04 6.72 -23.08
CA THR A 57 33.18 6.31 -21.67
C THR A 57 31.86 6.19 -20.91
N THR A 58 30.76 6.77 -21.44
CA THR A 58 29.43 6.69 -20.81
C THR A 58 28.40 6.23 -21.84
N ALA A 59 27.98 4.98 -21.77
CA ALA A 59 26.91 4.45 -22.62
C ALA A 59 25.54 4.69 -21.97
N ARG A 60 24.51 5.00 -22.78
CA ARG A 60 23.17 5.31 -22.27
C ARG A 60 22.05 4.95 -23.23
N VAL A 61 20.99 4.32 -22.76
CA VAL A 61 19.73 4.18 -23.50
C VAL A 61 18.62 4.93 -22.77
N THR A 62 17.64 5.43 -23.52
CA THR A 62 16.45 6.06 -22.94
C THR A 62 15.39 5.00 -22.70
N ILE A 63 14.98 4.83 -21.45
CA ILE A 63 13.92 3.91 -21.02
C ILE A 63 12.64 4.28 -21.80
N PRO A 64 12.00 3.33 -22.51
CA PRO A 64 10.82 3.61 -23.33
C PRO A 64 9.71 4.29 -22.52
N SER A 65 8.99 5.23 -23.14
CA SER A 65 7.96 6.03 -22.45
C SER A 65 6.72 5.25 -22.03
N ASN A 66 6.52 4.05 -22.59
CA ASN A 66 5.41 3.17 -22.25
C ASN A 66 5.74 2.19 -21.10
N VAL A 67 6.98 2.21 -20.56
CA VAL A 67 7.34 1.55 -19.29
C VAL A 67 6.49 2.12 -18.17
N GLN A 68 5.93 1.25 -17.35
CA GLN A 68 5.13 1.56 -16.17
C GLN A 68 5.87 1.15 -14.90
N ALA A 69 5.41 1.66 -13.76
CA ALA A 69 5.86 1.11 -12.48
C ALA A 69 5.58 -0.39 -12.44
N THR A 70 6.43 -1.16 -11.77
CA THR A 70 6.39 -2.64 -11.62
C THR A 70 6.93 -3.47 -12.78
N ASP A 71 7.27 -2.87 -13.92
CA ASP A 71 7.90 -3.63 -15.01
C ASP A 71 9.27 -4.19 -14.65
N GLY A 72 9.50 -5.45 -15.01
CA GLY A 72 10.82 -6.04 -15.03
C GLY A 72 11.62 -5.54 -16.23
N MET A 73 12.77 -4.92 -15.96
CA MET A 73 13.70 -4.47 -16.98
C MET A 73 15.00 -5.27 -16.94
N LEU A 74 15.47 -5.69 -18.11
CA LEU A 74 16.80 -6.24 -18.33
C LEU A 74 17.65 -5.24 -19.10
N LEU A 75 18.90 -5.06 -18.71
CA LEU A 75 19.86 -4.19 -19.37
C LEU A 75 21.15 -4.94 -19.64
N PHE A 76 21.38 -5.26 -20.91
CA PHE A 76 22.65 -5.81 -21.40
C PHE A 76 23.55 -4.68 -21.87
N ILE A 77 24.82 -4.72 -21.47
CA ILE A 77 25.87 -3.96 -22.12
C ILE A 77 26.99 -4.90 -22.53
N THR A 78 27.40 -4.82 -23.79
CA THR A 78 28.52 -5.57 -24.32
C THR A 78 29.61 -4.62 -24.76
N THR A 79 30.82 -4.78 -24.23
CA THR A 79 32.01 -3.99 -24.56
C THR A 79 32.95 -4.79 -25.45
N ASN A 80 33.65 -4.10 -26.34
CA ASN A 80 34.59 -4.74 -27.26
C ASN A 80 35.94 -5.11 -26.63
N LYS A 81 36.06 -5.01 -25.31
CA LYS A 81 37.24 -5.35 -24.51
C LYS A 81 36.82 -5.55 -23.05
N ASP A 82 37.61 -6.30 -22.30
CA ASP A 82 37.48 -6.56 -20.86
C ASP A 82 37.82 -5.28 -20.10
N ILE A 83 36.77 -4.62 -19.61
CA ILE A 83 36.88 -3.34 -18.90
C ILE A 83 35.82 -3.28 -17.82
N THR A 84 36.08 -2.47 -16.79
CA THR A 84 35.11 -2.30 -15.71
C THR A 84 33.90 -1.49 -16.19
N VAL A 85 32.70 -2.02 -15.94
CA VAL A 85 31.40 -1.39 -16.16
C VAL A 85 30.79 -1.06 -14.80
N SER A 86 30.37 0.19 -14.58
CA SER A 86 29.68 0.59 -13.35
C SER A 86 28.26 0.05 -13.28
N THR A 87 27.76 -0.29 -12.09
CA THR A 87 26.33 -0.53 -11.85
C THR A 87 25.53 0.79 -11.88
N PRO A 88 24.52 0.94 -12.74
CA PRO A 88 23.65 2.11 -12.73
C PRO A 88 22.87 2.25 -11.42
N ALA A 89 22.52 3.48 -11.05
CA ALA A 89 21.76 3.73 -9.82
C ALA A 89 20.39 3.06 -9.84
N GLY A 90 20.09 2.26 -8.82
CA GLY A 90 18.82 1.53 -8.68
C GLY A 90 18.69 0.30 -9.59
N TRP A 91 19.79 -0.15 -10.21
CA TRP A 91 19.86 -1.41 -10.95
C TRP A 91 20.65 -2.46 -10.16
N THR A 92 20.27 -3.72 -10.30
CA THR A 92 20.96 -4.88 -9.75
C THR A 92 21.93 -5.43 -10.80
N LEU A 93 23.17 -5.75 -10.40
CA LEU A 93 24.10 -6.48 -11.25
C LEU A 93 23.81 -7.98 -11.13
N GLU A 94 23.41 -8.61 -12.24
CA GLU A 94 23.15 -10.06 -12.28
C GLU A 94 24.44 -10.84 -12.51
N GLY A 95 25.23 -10.41 -13.48
CA GLY A 95 26.51 -11.04 -13.78
C GLY A 95 27.20 -10.49 -15.01
N SER A 96 28.41 -10.96 -15.25
CA SER A 96 29.18 -10.68 -16.47
C SER A 96 29.72 -11.95 -17.11
N ARG A 97 29.98 -11.88 -18.41
CA ARG A 97 30.54 -12.96 -19.22
C ARG A 97 31.54 -12.38 -20.19
N LEU A 98 32.81 -12.63 -19.89
CA LEU A 98 33.91 -12.43 -20.82
C LEU A 98 33.89 -13.53 -21.90
N SER A 99 34.04 -13.14 -23.16
CA SER A 99 34.36 -14.05 -24.26
C SER A 99 35.77 -14.62 -24.04
N ASN A 100 36.11 -15.77 -24.58
CA ASN A 100 37.44 -16.36 -24.37
C ASN A 100 38.59 -15.58 -25.04
N VAL A 101 38.38 -14.31 -25.40
CA VAL A 101 39.30 -13.43 -26.13
C VAL A 101 39.36 -12.04 -25.49
N ASP A 102 38.36 -11.17 -25.73
CA ASP A 102 38.42 -9.77 -25.26
C ASP A 102 37.04 -9.11 -25.04
N THR A 103 35.98 -9.47 -25.75
CA THR A 103 34.63 -8.90 -25.54
C THR A 103 33.97 -9.38 -24.26
N GLU A 104 33.30 -8.50 -23.51
CA GLU A 104 32.53 -8.86 -22.31
C GLU A 104 31.10 -8.33 -22.37
N THR A 105 30.13 -9.15 -21.94
CA THR A 105 28.75 -8.71 -21.69
C THR A 105 28.47 -8.66 -20.19
N THR A 106 27.83 -7.59 -19.73
CA THR A 106 27.30 -7.45 -18.37
C THR A 106 25.78 -7.33 -18.42
N LEU A 107 25.08 -8.07 -17.56
CA LEU A 107 23.64 -8.03 -17.39
C LEU A 107 23.27 -7.33 -16.08
N PHE A 108 22.35 -6.39 -16.17
CA PHE A 108 21.68 -5.76 -15.03
C PHE A 108 20.18 -6.00 -15.11
N SER A 109 19.52 -5.95 -13.95
CA SER A 109 18.07 -5.98 -13.83
C SER A 109 17.55 -4.80 -13.00
N LYS A 110 16.27 -4.45 -13.17
CA LYS A 110 15.59 -3.45 -12.35
C LYS A 110 14.08 -3.64 -12.43
N VAL A 111 13.37 -3.42 -11.32
CA VAL A 111 11.93 -3.16 -11.34
C VAL A 111 11.70 -1.66 -11.57
N ALA A 112 10.95 -1.30 -12.61
CA ALA A 112 10.69 0.08 -12.96
C ALA A 112 9.90 0.81 -11.87
N ALA A 113 10.35 2.01 -11.52
CA ALA A 113 9.62 2.94 -10.68
C ALA A 113 8.77 3.88 -11.54
N ALA A 114 7.75 4.51 -10.93
CA ALA A 114 6.82 5.42 -11.62
C ALA A 114 7.49 6.59 -12.36
N ASN A 115 8.76 6.89 -12.07
CA ASN A 115 9.50 7.99 -12.66
C ASN A 115 10.65 7.54 -13.59
N ASP A 116 10.78 6.26 -13.91
CA ASP A 116 11.84 5.75 -14.80
C ASP A 116 11.55 5.99 -16.28
N ALA A 117 10.28 5.96 -16.69
CA ALA A 117 9.88 6.11 -18.09
C ALA A 117 10.43 7.42 -18.69
N GLY A 118 11.08 7.31 -19.86
CA GLY A 118 11.69 8.45 -20.55
C GLY A 118 13.02 8.94 -19.96
N ARG A 119 13.54 8.36 -18.88
CA ARG A 119 14.87 8.69 -18.34
C ARG A 119 15.98 7.86 -18.99
N ASN A 120 17.22 8.28 -18.79
CA ASN A 120 18.39 7.54 -19.27
C ASN A 120 18.81 6.47 -18.26
N ALA A 121 18.90 5.22 -18.72
CA ALA A 121 19.73 4.20 -18.08
C ALA A 121 21.16 4.38 -18.60
N ALA A 122 22.08 4.77 -17.72
CA ALA A 122 23.46 5.08 -18.07
C ALA A 122 24.46 4.25 -17.27
N VAL A 123 25.52 3.81 -17.95
CA VAL A 123 26.67 3.08 -17.39
C VAL A 123 27.95 3.82 -17.74
N THR A 124 28.87 3.90 -16.79
CA THR A 124 30.21 4.42 -16.97
C THR A 124 31.19 3.27 -17.15
N LEU A 125 32.09 3.42 -18.13
CA LEU A 125 33.16 2.51 -18.48
C LEU A 125 34.49 3.07 -17.97
N SER A 126 35.40 2.21 -17.53
CA SER A 126 36.72 2.66 -17.03
C SER A 126 37.59 3.33 -18.10
N GLU A 127 37.27 3.15 -19.38
CA GLU A 127 37.93 3.78 -20.51
C GLU A 127 37.03 3.81 -21.76
N THR A 128 37.43 4.56 -22.79
CA THR A 128 36.70 4.60 -24.06
C THR A 128 36.70 3.21 -24.71
N ALA A 129 35.50 2.68 -24.98
CA ALA A 129 35.32 1.40 -25.63
C ALA A 129 34.13 1.43 -26.58
N LYS A 130 34.18 0.55 -27.59
CA LYS A 130 32.99 0.30 -28.41
C LYS A 130 32.06 -0.59 -27.63
N SER A 131 30.80 -0.18 -27.54
CA SER A 131 29.79 -0.94 -26.80
C SER A 131 28.47 -0.96 -27.54
N SER A 132 27.70 -2.02 -27.29
CA SER A 132 26.25 -2.03 -27.51
C SER A 132 25.54 -2.08 -26.15
N MET A 133 24.37 -1.46 -26.07
CA MET A 133 23.52 -1.48 -24.90
C MET A 133 22.10 -1.77 -25.36
N THR A 134 21.44 -2.71 -24.69
CA THR A 134 20.10 -3.19 -25.01
C THR A 134 19.30 -3.27 -23.73
N LEU A 135 18.18 -2.55 -23.67
CA LEU A 135 17.22 -2.63 -22.59
C LEU A 135 15.92 -3.26 -23.10
N LEU A 136 15.40 -4.21 -22.33
CA LEU A 136 14.13 -4.90 -22.56
C LEU A 136 13.24 -4.69 -21.34
N ALA A 137 11.97 -4.39 -21.53
CA ALA A 137 10.99 -4.21 -20.47
C ALA A 137 9.81 -5.17 -20.64
N TYR A 138 9.38 -5.75 -19.53
CA TYR A 138 8.33 -6.76 -19.46
C TYR A 138 7.35 -6.40 -18.33
N ASP A 139 6.06 -6.58 -18.62
CA ASP A 139 4.99 -6.51 -17.62
C ASP A 139 4.76 -7.90 -17.01
N GLY A 140 4.21 -7.97 -15.79
CA GLY A 140 3.88 -9.24 -15.12
C GLY A 140 5.05 -10.05 -14.55
N THR A 141 6.23 -9.44 -14.38
CA THR A 141 7.37 -10.08 -13.70
C THR A 141 7.25 -9.91 -12.18
N ALA A 142 7.81 -10.85 -11.41
CA ALA A 142 7.89 -10.72 -9.96
C ALA A 142 8.73 -9.51 -9.52
N ALA A 143 8.65 -9.19 -8.21
CA ALA A 143 9.43 -8.12 -7.58
C ALA A 143 10.96 -8.28 -7.74
N ASP A 144 11.42 -9.52 -7.97
CA ASP A 144 12.74 -9.79 -8.55
C ASP A 144 12.55 -10.37 -9.95
N PRO A 145 12.83 -9.60 -11.02
CA PRO A 145 12.47 -10.00 -12.38
C PRO A 145 13.35 -11.12 -12.94
N VAL A 146 14.52 -11.41 -12.35
CA VAL A 146 15.44 -12.46 -12.84
C VAL A 146 15.45 -13.65 -11.88
N ALA A 147 14.81 -14.74 -12.28
CA ALA A 147 14.80 -15.98 -11.50
C ALA A 147 16.18 -16.64 -11.47
N THR A 148 16.80 -16.73 -12.64
CA THR A 148 18.13 -17.26 -12.87
C THR A 148 18.59 -16.86 -14.26
N PHE A 149 19.89 -16.94 -14.51
CA PHE A 149 20.45 -16.87 -15.84
C PHE A 149 21.55 -17.91 -16.03
N ALA A 150 21.85 -18.20 -17.29
CA ALA A 150 23.02 -18.97 -17.70
C ALA A 150 23.70 -18.23 -18.85
N SER A 151 25.02 -18.27 -18.90
CA SER A 151 25.79 -17.63 -19.97
C SER A 151 26.98 -18.45 -20.42
N ALA A 152 27.32 -18.34 -21.69
CA ALA A 152 28.43 -19.02 -22.34
C ALA A 152 29.23 -18.05 -23.23
N ALA A 153 30.45 -18.46 -23.58
CA ALA A 153 31.31 -17.76 -24.51
C ALA A 153 31.65 -18.69 -25.67
N GLU A 154 31.71 -18.17 -26.89
CA GLU A 154 32.18 -18.94 -28.04
C GLU A 154 33.67 -19.27 -27.90
N THR A 155 34.04 -20.49 -28.29
CA THR A 155 35.43 -20.99 -28.21
C THR A 155 36.01 -21.28 -29.58
N ASN A 156 35.17 -21.44 -30.61
CA ASN A 156 35.60 -21.77 -31.96
C ASN A 156 35.54 -20.54 -32.89
N PRO A 157 36.69 -20.06 -33.40
CA PRO A 157 36.74 -18.88 -34.27
C PRO A 157 36.08 -19.08 -35.65
N ASN A 158 35.79 -20.32 -36.03
CA ASN A 158 35.26 -20.69 -37.35
C ASN A 158 33.75 -21.03 -37.30
N LYS A 159 33.02 -20.57 -36.28
CA LYS A 159 31.56 -20.77 -36.17
C LYS A 159 30.78 -19.49 -36.33
N THR A 160 29.75 -19.56 -37.16
CA THR A 160 28.67 -18.56 -37.28
C THR A 160 27.48 -18.88 -36.38
N THR A 161 27.44 -20.07 -35.76
CA THR A 161 26.32 -20.51 -34.92
C THR A 161 26.69 -20.40 -33.45
N HIS A 162 25.83 -19.74 -32.66
CA HIS A 162 26.07 -19.43 -31.27
C HIS A 162 24.92 -19.95 -30.41
N ALA A 163 25.21 -20.95 -29.59
CA ALA A 163 24.24 -21.63 -28.73
C ALA A 163 24.23 -21.03 -27.32
N THR A 164 23.06 -20.61 -26.84
CA THR A 164 22.90 -20.27 -25.42
C THR A 164 22.96 -21.53 -24.56
N PRO A 165 23.47 -21.46 -23.32
CA PRO A 165 23.30 -22.56 -22.38
C PRO A 165 21.84 -22.68 -21.94
N GLY A 166 21.42 -23.86 -21.52
CA GLY A 166 20.13 -24.02 -20.86
C GLY A 166 20.12 -23.38 -19.47
N ALA A 167 18.94 -23.02 -18.97
CA ALA A 167 18.74 -22.47 -17.63
C ALA A 167 17.55 -23.13 -16.94
N ALA A 168 17.64 -23.32 -15.62
CA ALA A 168 16.58 -23.92 -14.83
C ALA A 168 15.38 -22.98 -14.70
N VAL A 169 14.19 -23.48 -14.99
CA VAL A 169 12.91 -22.79 -14.81
C VAL A 169 12.23 -23.42 -13.61
N ALA A 170 12.26 -22.72 -12.47
CA ALA A 170 11.67 -23.19 -11.23
C ALA A 170 10.15 -22.93 -11.16
N THR A 171 9.66 -21.93 -11.90
CA THR A 171 8.28 -21.45 -11.80
C THR A 171 7.59 -21.49 -13.16
N ALA A 172 6.43 -22.14 -13.24
CA ALA A 172 5.58 -22.14 -14.43
C ALA A 172 5.10 -20.72 -14.73
N GLY A 173 4.92 -20.37 -16.01
CA GLY A 173 4.54 -19.01 -16.41
C GLY A 173 5.72 -18.09 -16.73
N SER A 174 6.94 -18.47 -16.32
CA SER A 174 8.17 -17.72 -16.60
C SER A 174 8.40 -17.52 -18.10
N TYR A 175 9.13 -16.48 -18.47
CA TYR A 175 9.59 -16.25 -19.85
C TYR A 175 11.09 -16.51 -19.96
N VAL A 176 11.54 -16.90 -21.15
CA VAL A 176 12.96 -17.08 -21.40
C VAL A 176 13.44 -16.08 -22.44
N VAL A 177 14.30 -15.17 -21.99
CA VAL A 177 14.99 -14.20 -22.82
C VAL A 177 16.34 -14.78 -23.23
N SER A 178 16.67 -14.69 -24.51
CA SER A 178 17.96 -15.05 -25.07
C SER A 178 18.66 -13.83 -25.62
N TYR A 179 19.96 -13.71 -25.37
CA TYR A 179 20.77 -12.61 -25.86
C TYR A 179 22.08 -13.13 -26.43
N TRP A 180 22.42 -12.67 -27.62
CA TRP A 180 23.68 -12.96 -28.29
C TRP A 180 24.36 -11.65 -28.61
N ALA A 181 25.66 -11.57 -28.34
CA ALA A 181 26.48 -10.47 -28.77
C ALA A 181 27.81 -10.99 -29.31
N ASP A 182 28.31 -10.36 -30.36
CA ASP A 182 29.54 -10.72 -31.04
C ASP A 182 30.33 -9.47 -31.44
N LYS A 183 31.65 -9.54 -31.27
CA LYS A 183 32.58 -8.53 -31.78
C LYS A 183 33.18 -9.00 -33.09
N TYR A 184 32.71 -8.41 -34.19
CA TYR A 184 33.27 -8.71 -35.50
C TYR A 184 33.35 -7.49 -36.45
N GLY A 185 34.32 -7.54 -37.37
CA GLY A 185 34.70 -6.43 -38.23
C GLY A 185 33.81 -6.19 -39.46
N GLN A 186 33.00 -7.16 -39.92
CA GLN A 186 32.40 -7.08 -41.27
C GLN A 186 30.88 -7.25 -41.43
N GLU A 187 30.06 -7.37 -40.37
CA GLU A 187 28.62 -7.52 -40.60
C GLU A 187 27.86 -6.26 -41.07
N THR A 188 27.09 -6.44 -42.13
CA THR A 188 25.89 -5.65 -42.45
C THR A 188 24.70 -6.61 -42.43
N ASN A 189 23.93 -6.56 -41.34
CA ASN A 189 22.63 -7.20 -41.09
C ASN A 189 22.50 -8.73 -41.28
N GLY A 190 22.34 -9.42 -40.14
CA GLY A 190 21.46 -10.59 -40.08
C GLY A 190 21.80 -11.58 -38.98
N TRP A 191 21.31 -11.35 -37.76
CA TRP A 191 21.13 -12.47 -36.83
C TRP A 191 19.94 -13.29 -37.31
N THR A 192 20.15 -14.58 -37.54
CA THR A 192 19.04 -15.53 -37.77
C THR A 192 18.70 -16.20 -36.45
N LEU A 193 17.49 -15.94 -35.95
CA LEU A 193 17.01 -16.54 -34.71
C LEU A 193 16.50 -17.97 -34.92
N PRO A 194 16.58 -18.85 -33.90
CA PRO A 194 15.98 -20.16 -33.97
C PRO A 194 14.45 -20.07 -34.00
N ALA A 195 13.79 -21.12 -34.50
CA ALA A 195 12.32 -21.21 -34.52
C ALA A 195 11.73 -21.05 -33.11
N GLY A 196 10.55 -20.43 -33.01
CA GLY A 196 9.88 -20.18 -31.73
C GLY A 196 10.52 -19.09 -30.87
N GLN A 197 11.32 -18.21 -31.48
CA GLN A 197 11.81 -16.99 -30.84
C GLN A 197 11.27 -15.74 -31.53
N THR A 198 10.90 -14.75 -30.74
CA THR A 198 10.49 -13.42 -31.21
C THR A 198 11.63 -12.44 -30.95
N GLN A 199 12.12 -11.80 -32.01
CA GLN A 199 13.13 -10.75 -31.89
C GLN A 199 12.58 -9.53 -31.14
N ARG A 200 13.29 -9.07 -30.10
CA ARG A 200 12.95 -7.85 -29.35
C ARG A 200 13.88 -6.69 -29.64
N SER A 201 15.13 -6.98 -29.96
CA SER A 201 16.10 -5.96 -30.34
C SER A 201 17.15 -6.54 -31.29
N ILE A 202 17.72 -5.66 -32.10
CA ILE A 202 18.91 -5.93 -32.90
C ILE A 202 19.72 -4.64 -33.02
N VAL A 203 21.00 -4.70 -32.73
CA VAL A 203 21.89 -3.54 -32.70
C VAL A 203 23.24 -3.89 -33.29
N SER A 204 23.81 -2.98 -34.07
CA SER A 204 25.16 -3.12 -34.61
C SER A 204 25.88 -1.79 -34.58
N GLY A 205 27.06 -1.78 -33.97
CA GLY A 205 27.96 -0.63 -34.03
C GLY A 205 28.64 -0.50 -35.40
N VAL A 206 29.52 0.50 -35.53
CA VAL A 206 30.23 0.81 -36.77
C VAL A 206 31.76 0.72 -36.62
N GLY A 207 32.45 0.48 -37.73
CA GLY A 207 33.92 0.41 -37.82
C GLY A 207 34.55 -0.82 -37.14
N ALA A 208 35.88 -0.90 -37.20
CA ALA A 208 36.65 -2.05 -36.67
C ALA A 208 36.39 -2.29 -35.17
N GLY A 209 36.18 -3.55 -34.77
CA GLY A 209 35.93 -3.92 -33.38
C GLY A 209 34.58 -3.46 -32.83
N ARG A 210 33.60 -3.21 -33.69
CA ARG A 210 32.19 -3.00 -33.31
C ARG A 210 31.58 -4.23 -32.62
N ILE A 211 30.49 -4.00 -31.91
CA ILE A 211 29.63 -5.05 -31.36
C ILE A 211 28.35 -5.15 -32.20
N SER A 212 27.95 -6.37 -32.53
CA SER A 212 26.61 -6.72 -33.01
C SER A 212 25.91 -7.53 -31.92
N ALA A 213 24.64 -7.26 -31.64
CA ALA A 213 23.87 -8.02 -30.66
C ALA A 213 22.39 -8.12 -31.04
N VAL A 214 21.75 -9.20 -30.62
CA VAL A 214 20.32 -9.46 -30.78
C VAL A 214 19.75 -10.01 -29.47
N ALA A 215 18.55 -9.57 -29.12
CA ALA A 215 17.77 -10.17 -28.04
C ALA A 215 16.46 -10.75 -28.56
N SER A 216 16.06 -11.88 -28.02
CA SER A 216 14.77 -12.52 -28.31
C SER A 216 14.15 -13.09 -27.05
N ASP A 217 12.86 -13.42 -27.13
CA ASP A 217 12.20 -14.25 -26.11
C ASP A 217 11.26 -15.28 -26.75
N THR A 218 10.66 -16.12 -25.91
CA THR A 218 9.70 -17.15 -26.29
C THR A 218 8.33 -16.61 -26.70
N ASN A 219 8.01 -15.34 -26.43
CA ASN A 219 6.68 -14.72 -26.60
C ASN A 219 5.52 -15.58 -26.06
N SER A 220 5.83 -16.42 -25.09
CA SER A 220 4.95 -17.38 -24.45
C SER A 220 5.61 -17.88 -23.18
N ALA A 221 4.79 -18.23 -22.20
CA ALA A 221 5.23 -18.84 -20.96
C ALA A 221 5.91 -20.19 -21.22
N VAL A 222 6.93 -20.50 -20.42
CA VAL A 222 7.58 -21.81 -20.40
C VAL A 222 7.19 -22.60 -19.15
N GLY A 223 7.17 -23.93 -19.28
CA GLY A 223 6.93 -24.84 -18.17
C GLY A 223 8.14 -25.01 -17.25
N VAL A 224 7.90 -25.57 -16.07
CA VAL A 224 8.96 -25.95 -15.10
C VAL A 224 9.87 -27.00 -15.73
N GLY A 225 11.19 -26.86 -15.54
CA GLY A 225 12.19 -27.77 -16.08
C GLY A 225 13.45 -27.04 -16.51
N ASN A 226 14.20 -27.60 -17.45
CA ASN A 226 15.38 -26.93 -18.00
C ASN A 226 15.04 -26.32 -19.37
N SER A 227 15.25 -25.01 -19.52
CA SER A 227 15.10 -24.36 -20.82
C SER A 227 16.15 -24.93 -21.80
N PRO A 228 15.76 -25.33 -23.01
CA PRO A 228 16.71 -25.86 -23.98
C PRO A 228 17.66 -24.78 -24.48
N SER A 229 18.82 -25.21 -24.95
CA SER A 229 19.76 -24.36 -25.68
C SER A 229 19.09 -23.78 -26.93
N ARG A 230 19.34 -22.50 -27.22
CA ARG A 230 18.86 -21.81 -28.42
C ARG A 230 20.05 -21.35 -29.24
N THR A 231 20.05 -21.69 -30.53
CA THR A 231 21.16 -21.34 -31.43
C THR A 231 20.74 -20.26 -32.40
N ALA A 232 21.37 -19.10 -32.32
CA ALA A 232 21.26 -18.05 -33.33
C ALA A 232 22.49 -18.08 -34.24
N THR A 233 22.30 -17.66 -35.50
CA THR A 233 23.37 -17.62 -36.50
C THR A 233 23.74 -16.16 -36.78
N SER A 234 24.99 -15.79 -36.58
CA SER A 234 25.59 -14.54 -37.05
C SER A 234 25.97 -14.66 -38.52
N ALA A 235 26.15 -13.53 -39.22
CA ALA A 235 26.55 -13.49 -40.61
C ALA A 235 28.03 -13.83 -40.83
N ALA A 236 28.88 -13.81 -39.80
CA ALA A 236 30.30 -14.15 -39.91
C ALA A 236 30.83 -14.96 -38.72
N SER A 237 31.85 -15.79 -38.96
CA SER A 237 32.41 -16.64 -37.92
C SER A 237 33.27 -15.86 -36.93
N SER A 238 33.12 -16.13 -35.63
CA SER A 238 33.84 -15.43 -34.58
C SER A 238 33.99 -16.28 -33.32
N ALA A 239 35.11 -16.12 -32.60
CA ALA A 239 35.29 -16.62 -31.23
C ALA A 239 34.95 -15.56 -30.17
N LYS A 240 34.49 -14.37 -30.59
CA LYS A 240 34.31 -13.19 -29.74
C LYS A 240 32.83 -12.95 -29.40
N ALA A 241 32.09 -14.04 -29.27
CA ALA A 241 30.68 -14.02 -28.96
C ALA A 241 30.39 -14.47 -27.52
N THR A 242 29.35 -13.89 -26.94
CA THR A 242 28.77 -14.28 -25.65
C THR A 242 27.29 -14.55 -25.83
N MET A 243 26.80 -15.58 -25.16
CA MET A 243 25.43 -16.07 -25.27
C MET A 243 24.81 -16.15 -23.89
N TRP A 244 23.57 -15.68 -23.75
CA TRP A 244 22.86 -15.62 -22.49
C TRP A 244 21.46 -16.20 -22.61
N THR A 245 21.03 -16.88 -21.57
CA THR A 245 19.66 -17.28 -21.31
C THR A 245 19.28 -16.72 -19.95
N VAL A 246 18.25 -15.88 -19.91
CA VAL A 246 17.69 -15.28 -18.69
C VAL A 246 16.28 -15.80 -18.52
N VAL A 247 15.98 -16.35 -17.35
CA VAL A 247 14.63 -16.75 -16.97
C VAL A 247 14.00 -15.58 -16.22
N LEU A 248 13.01 -14.96 -16.84
CA LEU A 248 12.19 -13.94 -16.18
C LEU A 248 11.25 -14.63 -15.21
N GLN A 249 11.31 -14.24 -13.95
CA GLN A 249 10.44 -14.77 -12.90
C GLN A 249 9.03 -14.23 -13.14
N ALA A 250 8.07 -15.12 -13.44
CA ALA A 250 6.67 -14.73 -13.45
C ALA A 250 6.24 -14.37 -12.04
N ASP A 251 5.49 -13.27 -11.90
CA ASP A 251 4.86 -12.98 -10.62
C ASP A 251 3.90 -14.12 -10.28
N GLN A 252 4.05 -14.68 -9.09
CA GLN A 252 3.08 -15.64 -8.58
C GLN A 252 2.12 -14.81 -7.76
N GLU A 253 0.83 -14.79 -8.11
CA GLU A 253 -0.20 -14.20 -7.27
C GLU A 253 0.02 -14.69 -5.84
N SER A 254 0.51 -13.79 -4.99
CA SER A 254 1.27 -14.18 -3.80
C SER A 254 0.34 -14.49 -2.61
N GLY A 255 -0.20 -15.71 -2.58
CA GLY A 255 -0.83 -16.24 -1.36
C GLY A 255 -1.69 -17.49 -1.56
N PRO A 256 -1.94 -18.28 -0.49
CA PRO A 256 -3.07 -19.20 -0.50
C PRO A 256 -4.35 -18.42 -0.72
N ASN A 257 -5.25 -18.91 -1.58
CA ASN A 257 -6.55 -18.28 -1.79
C ASN A 257 -7.29 -18.12 -0.46
N VAL A 258 -7.76 -16.91 -0.16
CA VAL A 258 -8.56 -16.59 1.03
C VAL A 258 -9.98 -16.32 0.56
N ALA A 259 -10.98 -16.70 1.35
CA ALA A 259 -12.36 -16.39 1.00
C ALA A 259 -12.55 -14.88 0.80
N PRO A 260 -13.37 -14.46 -0.18
CA PRO A 260 -13.62 -13.05 -0.44
C PRO A 260 -14.17 -12.33 0.80
N VAL A 261 -14.05 -11.01 0.88
CA VAL A 261 -14.68 -10.20 1.92
C VAL A 261 -16.00 -9.66 1.38
N ALA A 262 -17.11 -10.24 1.83
CA ALA A 262 -18.46 -9.80 1.49
C ALA A 262 -18.75 -8.43 2.12
N SER A 263 -19.13 -7.44 1.32
CA SER A 263 -19.56 -6.13 1.79
C SER A 263 -20.63 -5.56 0.87
N PHE A 264 -21.67 -4.96 1.44
CA PHE A 264 -22.68 -4.27 0.65
C PHE A 264 -23.38 -3.12 1.35
N THR A 265 -23.99 -2.27 0.55
CA THR A 265 -24.97 -1.26 0.95
C THR A 265 -26.38 -1.66 0.53
N ALA A 266 -27.37 -1.25 1.33
CA ALA A 266 -28.78 -1.43 1.02
C ALA A 266 -29.50 -0.09 1.19
N ASN A 267 -30.18 0.36 0.15
CA ASN A 267 -30.99 1.56 0.12
C ASN A 267 -32.46 1.17 -0.09
N CYS A 268 -33.31 1.45 0.88
CA CYS A 268 -34.72 1.05 0.89
C CYS A 268 -35.63 2.28 1.04
N PRO A 269 -35.69 3.17 0.04
CA PRO A 269 -36.45 4.41 0.15
C PRO A 269 -37.97 4.18 0.13
N THR A 270 -38.42 3.03 -0.39
CA THR A 270 -39.83 2.62 -0.48
C THR A 270 -39.95 1.11 -0.24
N ALA A 271 -41.06 0.49 -0.68
CA ALA A 271 -41.22 -0.96 -0.72
C ALA A 271 -40.13 -1.67 -1.55
N THR A 272 -39.47 -0.98 -2.48
CA THR A 272 -38.38 -1.54 -3.28
C THR A 272 -37.03 -1.12 -2.71
N CYS A 273 -36.18 -2.10 -2.38
CA CYS A 273 -34.81 -1.89 -1.97
C CYS A 273 -33.84 -2.09 -3.14
N THR A 274 -32.81 -1.26 -3.22
CA THR A 274 -31.64 -1.45 -4.08
C THR A 274 -30.45 -1.85 -3.22
N VAL A 275 -29.72 -2.87 -3.63
CA VAL A 275 -28.49 -3.32 -2.96
C VAL A 275 -27.29 -3.18 -3.89
N ASP A 276 -26.12 -2.91 -3.31
CA ASP A 276 -24.86 -2.74 -4.04
C ASP A 276 -23.70 -3.36 -3.26
N ALA A 277 -23.11 -4.40 -3.84
CA ALA A 277 -21.98 -5.17 -3.34
C ALA A 277 -20.62 -4.76 -3.94
N SER A 278 -20.54 -3.63 -4.65
CA SER A 278 -19.30 -3.16 -5.30
C SER A 278 -18.12 -2.95 -4.34
N ALA A 279 -18.38 -2.83 -3.03
CA ALA A 279 -17.37 -2.77 -1.98
C ALA A 279 -16.87 -4.15 -1.51
N SER A 280 -17.42 -5.25 -2.03
CA SER A 280 -16.87 -6.59 -1.78
C SER A 280 -15.50 -6.69 -2.44
N THR A 281 -14.55 -7.25 -1.71
CA THR A 281 -13.17 -7.37 -2.17
C THR A 281 -12.73 -8.81 -2.12
N ASP A 282 -11.72 -9.12 -2.92
CA ASP A 282 -11.02 -10.38 -2.86
C ASP A 282 -9.55 -10.12 -3.10
N THR A 283 -8.70 -10.83 -2.37
CA THR A 283 -7.26 -10.63 -2.44
C THR A 283 -6.67 -11.65 -3.39
N ALA A 284 -5.90 -11.19 -4.37
CA ALA A 284 -5.09 -12.02 -5.25
C ALA A 284 -4.48 -13.22 -4.50
N PRO A 285 -4.68 -14.48 -4.96
CA PRO A 285 -5.22 -14.90 -6.26
C PRO A 285 -6.75 -14.89 -6.45
N GLY A 286 -7.49 -14.52 -5.40
CA GLY A 286 -8.95 -14.48 -5.43
C GLY A 286 -9.50 -13.31 -6.26
N THR A 287 -10.46 -13.60 -7.14
CA THR A 287 -11.30 -12.60 -7.80
C THR A 287 -12.77 -13.00 -7.67
N ILE A 288 -13.64 -12.08 -7.23
CA ILE A 288 -15.09 -12.35 -7.10
C ILE A 288 -15.71 -12.67 -8.46
N THR A 289 -16.31 -13.85 -8.61
CA THR A 289 -17.00 -14.31 -9.83
C THR A 289 -18.51 -14.23 -9.73
N SER A 290 -19.09 -14.28 -8.53
CA SER A 290 -20.55 -14.21 -8.37
C SER A 290 -21.00 -13.58 -7.06
N TYR A 291 -22.21 -13.03 -7.12
CA TYR A 291 -22.93 -12.37 -6.03
C TYR A 291 -24.32 -12.99 -5.96
N ALA A 292 -24.70 -13.52 -4.81
CA ALA A 292 -26.01 -14.09 -4.53
C ALA A 292 -26.66 -13.37 -3.35
N TRP A 293 -27.92 -13.01 -3.52
CA TRP A 293 -28.71 -12.25 -2.55
C TRP A 293 -29.85 -13.09 -2.02
N ASP A 294 -30.07 -13.04 -0.71
CA ASP A 294 -31.29 -13.47 -0.03
C ASP A 294 -31.88 -12.24 0.69
N PHE A 295 -33.12 -11.90 0.40
CA PHE A 295 -33.77 -10.71 0.92
C PHE A 295 -34.51 -10.95 2.26
N GLY A 296 -34.49 -12.17 2.79
CA GLY A 296 -35.07 -12.49 4.10
C GLY A 296 -36.60 -12.53 4.13
N ASP A 297 -37.26 -12.45 2.97
CA ASP A 297 -38.69 -12.66 2.77
C ASP A 297 -38.99 -13.85 1.82
N GLY A 298 -37.96 -14.63 1.50
CA GLY A 298 -38.02 -15.73 0.53
C GLY A 298 -37.65 -15.31 -0.91
N GLY A 299 -37.44 -14.03 -1.17
CA GLY A 299 -36.90 -13.54 -2.44
C GLY A 299 -35.38 -13.69 -2.56
N THR A 300 -34.90 -13.95 -3.78
CA THR A 300 -33.46 -14.06 -4.09
C THR A 300 -33.06 -13.20 -5.28
N GLY A 301 -31.78 -12.83 -5.38
CA GLY A 301 -31.24 -12.07 -6.51
C GLY A 301 -29.77 -12.42 -6.82
N THR A 302 -29.25 -11.88 -7.93
CA THR A 302 -27.84 -12.06 -8.35
C THR A 302 -27.24 -10.77 -8.89
N GLY A 303 -25.91 -10.67 -8.92
CA GLY A 303 -25.15 -9.57 -9.51
C GLY A 303 -24.66 -8.54 -8.49
N VAL A 304 -23.68 -7.71 -8.87
CA VAL A 304 -23.09 -6.65 -8.01
C VAL A 304 -24.15 -5.74 -7.43
N SER A 305 -25.14 -5.37 -8.23
CA SER A 305 -26.27 -4.56 -7.79
C SER A 305 -27.57 -5.13 -8.35
N THR A 306 -28.61 -5.13 -7.51
CA THR A 306 -29.94 -5.59 -7.87
C THR A 306 -31.01 -4.87 -7.05
N THR A 307 -32.28 -5.03 -7.44
CA THR A 307 -33.43 -4.47 -6.72
C THR A 307 -34.41 -5.57 -6.32
N HIS A 308 -35.05 -5.40 -5.16
CA HIS A 308 -36.06 -6.33 -4.66
C HIS A 308 -37.27 -5.59 -4.08
N PRO A 309 -38.49 -5.86 -4.57
CA PRO A 309 -39.73 -5.33 -4.01
C PRO A 309 -40.23 -6.19 -2.84
N TYR A 310 -40.48 -5.56 -1.68
CA TYR A 310 -41.13 -6.19 -0.54
C TYR A 310 -42.65 -5.90 -0.54
N THR A 311 -43.43 -6.90 -0.11
CA THR A 311 -44.89 -6.81 -0.02
C THR A 311 -45.40 -6.49 1.38
N THR A 312 -44.53 -6.56 2.40
CA THR A 312 -44.86 -6.33 3.80
C THR A 312 -43.87 -5.36 4.45
N SER A 313 -44.41 -4.41 5.23
CA SER A 313 -43.59 -3.53 6.08
C SER A 313 -42.91 -4.32 7.21
N GLY A 314 -41.80 -3.80 7.72
CA GLY A 314 -41.08 -4.35 8.87
C GLY A 314 -39.59 -4.56 8.62
N SER A 315 -38.92 -5.10 9.64
CA SER A 315 -37.50 -5.42 9.60
C SER A 315 -37.23 -6.61 8.67
N LYS A 316 -36.30 -6.45 7.72
CA LYS A 316 -35.85 -7.46 6.76
C LYS A 316 -34.35 -7.64 6.87
N THR A 317 -33.88 -8.87 6.90
CA THR A 317 -32.44 -9.18 6.96
C THR A 317 -31.98 -9.64 5.59
N ILE A 318 -31.22 -8.80 4.90
CA ILE A 318 -30.64 -9.10 3.60
C ILE A 318 -29.30 -9.79 3.82
N THR A 319 -29.06 -10.89 3.11
CA THR A 319 -27.80 -11.63 3.09
C THR A 319 -27.17 -11.54 1.71
N LEU A 320 -25.92 -11.09 1.65
CA LEU A 320 -25.07 -11.23 0.47
C LEU A 320 -24.16 -12.44 0.67
N THR A 321 -24.02 -13.26 -0.36
CA THR A 321 -22.95 -14.26 -0.49
C THR A 321 -22.14 -13.95 -1.75
N VAL A 322 -20.83 -13.77 -1.59
CA VAL A 322 -19.88 -13.60 -2.69
C VAL A 322 -19.07 -14.88 -2.86
N THR A 323 -18.81 -15.26 -4.11
CA THR A 323 -17.98 -16.41 -4.47
C THR A 323 -16.84 -15.95 -5.35
N ASP A 324 -15.64 -16.47 -5.11
CA ASP A 324 -14.45 -16.17 -5.92
C ASP A 324 -14.27 -17.13 -7.12
N ASN A 325 -13.18 -16.94 -7.86
CA ASN A 325 -12.76 -17.72 -9.01
C ASN A 325 -12.25 -19.12 -8.67
N GLN A 326 -12.10 -19.43 -7.39
CA GLN A 326 -11.59 -20.70 -6.87
C GLN A 326 -12.65 -21.43 -6.00
N GLY A 327 -13.86 -20.89 -5.93
CA GLY A 327 -15.01 -21.47 -5.27
C GLY A 327 -15.10 -21.20 -3.76
N LEU A 328 -14.23 -20.37 -3.17
CA LEU A 328 -14.43 -19.94 -1.78
C LEU A 328 -15.53 -18.88 -1.72
N THR A 329 -16.25 -18.90 -0.61
CA THR A 329 -17.38 -18.00 -0.39
C THR A 329 -17.27 -17.31 0.96
N ASN A 330 -17.88 -16.13 1.02
CA ASN A 330 -18.13 -15.44 2.27
C ASN A 330 -19.49 -14.73 2.18
N SER A 331 -20.13 -14.56 3.34
CA SER A 331 -21.43 -13.94 3.43
C SER A 331 -21.44 -12.85 4.49
N THR A 332 -22.24 -11.82 4.25
CA THR A 332 -22.51 -10.77 5.23
C THR A 332 -23.99 -10.42 5.22
N THR A 333 -24.50 -9.92 6.34
CA THR A 333 -25.93 -9.62 6.52
C THR A 333 -26.14 -8.18 6.95
N ARG A 334 -27.22 -7.55 6.46
CA ARG A 334 -27.69 -6.23 6.93
C ARG A 334 -29.19 -6.23 7.14
N THR A 335 -29.61 -5.68 8.27
CA THR A 335 -31.03 -5.47 8.57
C THR A 335 -31.49 -4.09 8.09
N VAL A 336 -32.59 -4.04 7.35
CA VAL A 336 -33.24 -2.83 6.85
C VAL A 336 -34.70 -2.80 7.28
N ASN A 337 -35.27 -1.62 7.50
CA ASN A 337 -36.69 -1.45 7.79
C ASN A 337 -37.42 -1.01 6.52
N VAL A 338 -38.33 -1.84 6.03
CA VAL A 338 -39.09 -1.58 4.79
C VAL A 338 -40.50 -1.11 5.13
N THR A 339 -41.05 -0.19 4.32
CA THR A 339 -42.42 0.31 4.47
C THR A 339 -43.18 0.17 3.15
N VAL A 340 -44.34 -0.50 3.18
CA VAL A 340 -45.19 -0.76 2.00
C VAL A 340 -46.54 -0.04 2.15
N GLY A 341 -46.79 0.96 1.28
CA GLY A 341 -48.11 1.57 1.04
C GLY A 341 -48.39 2.95 1.66
N GLY A 342 -48.79 3.90 0.81
CA GLY A 342 -49.32 5.24 1.14
C GLY A 342 -49.14 6.26 0.00
N GLY A 343 -49.96 6.16 -1.06
CA GLY A 343 -49.90 7.08 -2.20
C GLY A 343 -50.35 8.51 -1.85
N GLY A 344 -49.55 9.50 -2.29
CA GLY A 344 -49.86 10.93 -2.21
C GLY A 344 -48.86 11.73 -3.06
N VAL A 345 -49.38 12.55 -3.96
CA VAL A 345 -48.67 13.34 -4.98
C VAL A 345 -47.75 14.44 -4.41
N GLY A 346 -46.57 14.59 -5.01
CA GLY A 346 -45.82 15.86 -5.06
C GLY A 346 -44.53 15.94 -4.23
N ASN A 347 -43.42 16.16 -4.95
CA ASN A 347 -42.03 16.41 -4.52
C ASN A 347 -41.15 15.18 -4.22
N GLN A 348 -39.99 15.15 -4.89
CA GLN A 348 -38.91 14.17 -4.68
C GLN A 348 -38.56 14.06 -3.19
N PRO A 349 -38.47 12.84 -2.60
CA PRO A 349 -37.90 12.71 -1.28
C PRO A 349 -36.40 12.94 -1.37
N VAL A 350 -35.97 14.07 -0.81
CA VAL A 350 -34.61 14.27 -0.29
C VAL A 350 -34.22 13.01 0.49
N PRO A 351 -32.95 12.53 0.42
CA PRO A 351 -32.47 11.35 1.13
C PRO A 351 -33.04 11.25 2.55
N GLY A 352 -33.68 10.11 2.82
CA GLY A 352 -34.62 9.89 3.91
C GLY A 352 -34.07 10.08 5.33
N HIS A 353 -33.89 11.33 5.74
CA HIS A 353 -34.00 11.74 7.13
C HIS A 353 -35.11 12.80 7.19
N THR A 354 -36.35 12.41 7.54
CA THR A 354 -37.37 13.41 7.89
C THR A 354 -36.97 14.18 9.15
N HIS A 355 -36.06 13.62 9.96
CA HIS A 355 -35.37 14.27 11.07
C HIS A 355 -33.97 13.67 11.29
N LEU A 356 -32.93 14.50 11.35
CA LEU A 356 -31.53 14.09 11.67
C LEU A 356 -31.31 13.80 13.16
N VAL A 357 -32.22 14.27 14.01
CA VAL A 357 -32.21 14.13 15.46
C VAL A 357 -33.66 14.00 15.95
N PRO A 358 -33.94 13.24 17.01
CA PRO A 358 -35.29 13.17 17.58
C PRO A 358 -35.83 14.57 17.93
N ASN A 359 -37.10 14.83 17.63
CA ASN A 359 -37.78 16.10 17.95
C ASN A 359 -37.76 16.41 19.47
N THR A 360 -37.65 15.36 20.28
CA THR A 360 -37.44 15.48 21.72
C THR A 360 -36.01 15.07 22.03
N PRO A 361 -35.14 16.02 22.42
CA PRO A 361 -33.81 15.69 22.93
C PRO A 361 -33.93 14.67 24.06
N ARG A 362 -32.93 13.79 24.18
CA ARG A 362 -32.85 12.89 25.33
C ARG A 362 -32.89 13.71 26.62
N ASN A 363 -33.88 13.45 27.46
CA ASN A 363 -34.08 14.15 28.73
C ASN A 363 -33.31 13.50 29.89
N ASN A 364 -32.58 12.41 29.62
CA ASN A 364 -31.84 11.65 30.62
C ASN A 364 -30.32 11.89 30.55
N THR A 365 -29.81 12.83 29.75
CA THR A 365 -28.37 13.09 29.69
C THR A 365 -27.89 13.85 30.93
N PRO A 366 -26.68 13.53 31.44
CA PRO A 366 -26.13 14.23 32.58
C PRO A 366 -25.82 15.70 32.24
N ARG A 367 -25.86 16.57 33.24
CA ARG A 367 -25.64 18.01 33.09
C ARG A 367 -24.22 18.38 33.49
N ILE A 368 -23.56 19.17 32.64
CA ILE A 368 -22.33 19.90 32.95
C ILE A 368 -22.69 21.39 32.93
N SER A 369 -22.44 22.11 34.03
CA SER A 369 -22.85 23.53 34.19
C SER A 369 -21.66 24.48 34.36
N ASN A 370 -20.43 23.98 34.23
CA ASN A 370 -19.20 24.76 34.28
C ASN A 370 -18.19 24.22 33.27
N GLY A 371 -17.33 25.09 32.75
CA GLY A 371 -16.38 24.76 31.70
C GLY A 371 -17.03 24.46 30.34
N GLU A 372 -16.17 24.15 29.38
CA GLU A 372 -16.46 23.77 28.01
C GLU A 372 -16.29 22.26 27.84
N ILE A 373 -17.15 21.69 27.00
CA ILE A 373 -17.00 20.34 26.45
C ILE A 373 -16.31 20.50 25.10
N TRP A 374 -15.23 19.77 24.90
CA TRP A 374 -14.45 19.85 23.66
C TRP A 374 -14.61 18.61 22.79
N ASP A 375 -14.89 17.45 23.38
CA ASP A 375 -15.06 16.22 22.64
C ASP A 375 -15.97 15.23 23.37
N ILE A 376 -16.67 14.39 22.60
CA ILE A 376 -17.59 13.37 23.09
C ILE A 376 -17.37 12.11 22.30
N GLU A 377 -17.07 11.02 23.00
CA GLU A 377 -16.87 9.71 22.40
C GLU A 377 -17.97 8.74 22.83
N VAL A 378 -18.69 8.19 21.86
CA VAL A 378 -19.78 7.24 22.09
C VAL A 378 -19.29 5.84 21.76
N VAL A 379 -19.39 4.92 22.71
CA VAL A 379 -18.95 3.54 22.56
C VAL A 379 -20.15 2.60 22.77
N PRO A 380 -20.98 2.37 21.74
CA PRO A 380 -22.25 1.65 21.87
C PRO A 380 -22.08 0.22 22.37
N GLN A 381 -21.02 -0.47 21.95
CA GLN A 381 -20.69 -1.83 22.38
C GLN A 381 -20.41 -1.94 23.90
N LEU A 382 -20.09 -0.83 24.55
CA LEU A 382 -19.92 -0.74 26.01
C LEU A 382 -21.10 -0.05 26.71
N ASN A 383 -22.14 0.33 25.96
CA ASN A 383 -23.27 1.14 26.45
C ASN A 383 -22.80 2.38 27.21
N ARG A 384 -21.81 3.08 26.66
CA ARG A 384 -21.06 4.12 27.39
C ARG A 384 -20.75 5.32 26.51
N VAL A 385 -20.70 6.48 27.15
CA VAL A 385 -20.27 7.75 26.54
C VAL A 385 -19.19 8.36 27.42
N PHE A 386 -18.15 8.89 26.80
CA PHE A 386 -17.09 9.68 27.42
C PHE A 386 -17.21 11.14 27.00
N ILE A 387 -17.03 12.06 27.93
CA ILE A 387 -17.11 13.50 27.69
C ILE A 387 -15.80 14.12 28.15
N ALA A 388 -15.10 14.81 27.25
CA ALA A 388 -13.85 15.50 27.49
C ALA A 388 -14.02 17.03 27.44
N GLY A 389 -13.25 17.75 28.26
CA GLY A 389 -13.25 19.21 28.29
C GLY A 389 -12.40 19.80 29.40
N ASN A 390 -12.82 20.95 29.91
CA ASN A 390 -12.21 21.64 31.07
C ASN A 390 -13.21 21.87 32.23
N PHE A 391 -14.36 21.20 32.20
CA PHE A 391 -15.35 21.22 33.26
C PHE A 391 -14.78 20.65 34.57
N THR A 392 -15.42 21.00 35.68
CA THR A 392 -15.01 20.60 37.03
C THR A 392 -15.98 19.61 37.69
N SER A 393 -17.19 19.48 37.17
CA SER A 393 -18.21 18.57 37.70
C SER A 393 -19.25 18.15 36.66
N ILE A 394 -19.90 17.01 36.91
CA ILE A 394 -21.00 16.47 36.11
C ILE A 394 -22.11 15.94 37.03
N GLN A 395 -23.37 16.21 36.69
CA GLN A 395 -24.53 15.88 37.54
C GLN A 395 -25.53 14.97 36.81
N ASN A 396 -26.07 13.98 37.52
CA ASN A 396 -27.24 13.25 37.04
C ASN A 396 -28.48 14.15 36.93
N THR A 397 -29.34 13.88 35.95
CA THR A 397 -30.59 14.63 35.71
C THR A 397 -31.83 13.74 35.82
N ALA A 398 -31.66 12.45 36.09
CA ALA A 398 -32.74 11.49 36.19
C ALA A 398 -33.68 11.82 37.37
N THR A 399 -34.98 11.64 37.17
CA THR A 399 -35.99 11.84 38.22
C THR A 399 -35.64 11.00 39.45
N GLY A 400 -35.46 11.66 40.61
CA GLY A 400 -35.06 11.00 41.86
C GLY A 400 -33.55 10.77 42.04
N ASN A 401 -32.71 11.14 41.07
CA ASN A 401 -31.25 11.06 41.18
C ASN A 401 -30.58 12.28 40.54
N THR A 402 -30.28 13.28 41.37
CA THR A 402 -29.58 14.52 40.98
C THR A 402 -28.15 14.57 41.54
N THR A 403 -27.52 13.42 41.75
CA THR A 403 -26.17 13.33 42.33
C THR A 403 -25.16 14.11 41.48
N ASN A 404 -24.40 15.01 42.13
CA ASN A 404 -23.30 15.75 41.51
C ASN A 404 -21.96 15.06 41.80
N TYR A 405 -21.18 14.84 40.75
CA TYR A 405 -19.86 14.25 40.84
C TYR A 405 -18.81 15.32 40.53
N ASN A 406 -17.89 15.53 41.48
CA ASN A 406 -16.72 16.41 41.32
C ASN A 406 -15.67 15.72 40.44
N GLN A 407 -16.05 15.35 39.22
CA GLN A 407 -15.21 14.73 38.22
C GLN A 407 -14.88 15.77 37.15
N ALA A 408 -13.61 16.15 37.08
CA ALA A 408 -13.13 17.20 36.18
C ALA A 408 -12.52 16.63 34.89
N ASN A 409 -12.58 17.43 33.83
CA ASN A 409 -11.96 17.25 32.50
C ASN A 409 -12.39 16.03 31.67
N LEU A 410 -12.58 14.86 32.28
CA LEU A 410 -13.01 13.65 31.60
C LEU A 410 -13.98 12.87 32.49
N ALA A 411 -15.19 12.65 31.99
CA ALA A 411 -16.21 11.88 32.67
C ALA A 411 -16.82 10.85 31.73
N SER A 412 -17.58 9.91 32.29
CA SER A 412 -18.36 8.97 31.48
C SER A 412 -19.71 8.72 32.09
N TYR A 413 -20.67 8.32 31.26
CA TYR A 413 -22.01 7.94 31.69
C TYR A 413 -22.54 6.77 30.86
N ASN A 414 -23.57 6.10 31.37
CA ASN A 414 -24.23 5.01 30.66
C ASN A 414 -25.09 5.55 29.51
N LEU A 415 -24.86 5.07 28.28
CA LEU A 415 -25.52 5.58 27.07
C LEU A 415 -27.05 5.42 27.10
N THR A 416 -27.56 4.37 27.77
CA THR A 416 -29.00 4.07 27.84
C THR A 416 -29.66 4.82 28.98
N THR A 417 -29.12 4.73 30.20
CA THR A 417 -29.76 5.28 31.40
C THR A 417 -29.43 6.74 31.64
N GLY A 418 -28.31 7.23 31.10
CA GLY A 418 -27.84 8.59 31.30
C GLY A 418 -27.16 8.84 32.66
N LEU A 419 -27.03 7.81 33.49
CA LEU A 419 -26.39 7.91 34.79
C LEU A 419 -24.87 8.01 34.64
N VAL A 420 -24.26 8.99 35.31
CA VAL A 420 -22.81 9.15 35.43
C VAL A 420 -22.21 7.90 36.05
N ASP A 421 -21.13 7.39 35.45
CA ASP A 421 -20.38 6.26 35.98
C ASP A 421 -19.64 6.70 37.25
N ALA A 422 -19.97 6.07 38.38
CA ALA A 422 -19.39 6.39 39.67
C ALA A 422 -17.92 5.95 39.82
N ASN A 423 -17.47 4.99 39.01
CA ASN A 423 -16.19 4.29 39.18
C ASN A 423 -15.07 4.82 38.26
N PHE A 424 -15.44 5.59 37.24
CA PHE A 424 -14.48 6.18 36.31
C PHE A 424 -14.00 7.54 36.84
N ARG A 425 -12.81 7.55 37.44
CA ARG A 425 -12.29 8.69 38.22
C ARG A 425 -10.86 9.07 37.85
N PRO A 426 -10.56 9.38 36.58
CA PRO A 426 -9.24 9.90 36.22
C PRO A 426 -9.07 11.35 36.70
N THR A 427 -7.89 11.70 37.21
CA THR A 427 -7.51 13.07 37.58
C THR A 427 -6.45 13.60 36.63
N PHE A 428 -6.65 14.81 36.12
CA PHE A 428 -5.72 15.49 35.22
C PHE A 428 -5.29 16.84 35.82
N ASN A 429 -4.06 17.28 35.55
CA ASN A 429 -3.57 18.61 35.91
C ASN A 429 -3.69 19.64 34.77
N GLY A 430 -4.53 19.35 33.77
CA GLY A 430 -4.85 20.20 32.63
C GLY A 430 -6.07 19.63 31.90
N GLY A 431 -6.62 20.41 30.96
CA GLY A 431 -7.82 20.02 30.22
C GLY A 431 -7.58 18.85 29.25
N VAL A 432 -8.65 18.10 28.97
CA VAL A 432 -8.65 17.01 27.99
C VAL A 432 -9.43 17.49 26.78
N ALA A 433 -8.75 17.65 25.64
CA ALA A 433 -9.29 18.22 24.42
C ALA A 433 -9.84 17.18 23.45
N ALA A 434 -9.37 15.93 23.53
CA ALA A 434 -9.78 14.85 22.65
C ALA A 434 -9.88 13.53 23.42
N VAL A 435 -10.86 12.72 23.07
CA VAL A 435 -11.08 11.38 23.61
C VAL A 435 -11.48 10.44 22.47
N GLU A 436 -10.83 9.28 22.39
CA GLU A 436 -11.06 8.31 21.31
C GLU A 436 -10.98 6.90 21.88
N ALA A 437 -11.98 6.05 21.65
CA ALA A 437 -11.90 4.65 22.05
C ALA A 437 -11.07 3.85 21.04
N SER A 438 -10.33 2.83 21.50
CA SER A 438 -9.80 1.87 20.54
C SER A 438 -10.95 1.11 19.88
N PRO A 439 -10.89 0.80 18.57
CA PRO A 439 -11.99 0.10 17.90
C PRO A 439 -12.31 -1.28 18.50
N ASP A 440 -11.29 -1.97 19.04
CA ASP A 440 -11.44 -3.22 19.80
C ASP A 440 -12.14 -3.05 21.17
N GLY A 441 -12.44 -1.82 21.61
CA GLY A 441 -13.14 -1.52 22.85
C GLY A 441 -12.33 -1.83 24.12
N THR A 442 -10.99 -1.93 24.04
CA THR A 442 -10.14 -2.34 25.17
C THR A 442 -9.51 -1.19 25.96
N LYS A 443 -9.37 0.01 25.36
CA LYS A 443 -8.76 1.18 26.01
C LYS A 443 -9.32 2.49 25.48
N LEU A 444 -9.08 3.56 26.25
CA LEU A 444 -9.44 4.92 25.88
C LEU A 444 -8.19 5.75 25.64
N PHE A 445 -8.04 6.37 24.49
CA PHE A 445 -7.01 7.37 24.24
C PHE A 445 -7.52 8.76 24.60
N VAL A 446 -6.65 9.57 25.19
CA VAL A 446 -6.96 10.95 25.57
C VAL A 446 -5.84 11.88 25.16
N GLY A 447 -6.21 13.06 24.66
CA GLY A 447 -5.32 14.11 24.20
C GLY A 447 -5.68 15.44 24.86
N GLY A 448 -4.71 16.30 25.16
CA GLY A 448 -5.01 17.61 25.76
C GLY A 448 -3.81 18.44 26.19
N SER A 449 -4.01 19.27 27.21
CA SER A 449 -3.00 20.16 27.79
C SER A 449 -2.41 19.66 29.11
N PHE A 450 -2.85 18.50 29.61
CA PHE A 450 -2.34 17.87 30.83
C PHE A 450 -0.88 17.39 30.72
N ASN A 451 -0.24 17.21 31.87
CA ASN A 451 1.11 16.61 32.01
C ASN A 451 1.10 15.33 32.85
N THR A 452 0.03 15.11 33.63
CA THR A 452 -0.14 13.93 34.48
C THR A 452 -1.56 13.39 34.41
N VAL A 453 -1.69 12.06 34.51
CA VAL A 453 -2.96 11.36 34.75
C VAL A 453 -2.80 10.54 36.02
N ASN A 454 -3.67 10.75 37.01
CA ASN A 454 -3.58 10.10 38.34
C ASN A 454 -2.19 10.24 38.98
N GLY A 455 -1.57 11.42 38.83
CA GLY A 455 -0.20 11.69 39.30
C GLY A 455 0.93 11.05 38.46
N VAL A 456 0.61 10.13 37.54
CA VAL A 456 1.60 9.51 36.63
C VAL A 456 1.92 10.47 35.50
N ALA A 457 3.21 10.66 35.21
CA ALA A 457 3.66 11.50 34.10
C ALA A 457 3.18 10.92 32.75
N LYS A 458 2.28 11.65 32.10
CA LYS A 458 1.73 11.36 30.78
C LYS A 458 1.51 12.70 30.08
N GLN A 459 2.45 13.08 29.21
CA GLN A 459 2.49 14.42 28.66
C GLN A 459 1.61 14.50 27.40
N LYS A 460 0.49 15.21 27.52
CA LYS A 460 -0.48 15.56 26.46
C LYS A 460 -1.24 14.42 25.82
N VAL A 461 -0.74 13.18 25.88
CA VAL A 461 -1.42 11.97 25.38
C VAL A 461 -1.31 10.86 26.43
N ALA A 462 -2.38 10.10 26.62
CA ALA A 462 -2.36 8.90 27.44
C ALA A 462 -3.35 7.86 26.88
N SER A 463 -3.17 6.59 27.26
CA SER A 463 -4.21 5.58 27.15
C SER A 463 -4.67 5.17 28.54
N LEU A 464 -5.97 4.96 28.73
CA LEU A 464 -6.61 4.70 30.01
C LEU A 464 -7.37 3.39 29.99
N ASN A 465 -7.51 2.78 31.16
CA ASN A 465 -8.45 1.70 31.40
C ASN A 465 -9.89 2.25 31.30
N LEU A 466 -10.73 1.63 30.48
CA LEU A 466 -12.10 2.10 30.21
C LEU A 466 -13.02 2.09 31.43
N THR A 467 -12.76 1.26 32.43
CA THR A 467 -13.60 1.14 33.63
C THR A 467 -13.23 2.15 34.71
N THR A 468 -11.93 2.30 34.98
CA THR A 468 -11.43 3.08 36.12
C THR A 468 -10.90 4.46 35.73
N GLY A 469 -10.49 4.64 34.48
CA GLY A 469 -9.75 5.82 34.02
C GLY A 469 -8.26 5.82 34.41
N ALA A 470 -7.76 4.77 35.05
CA ALA A 470 -6.34 4.68 35.40
C ALA A 470 -5.46 4.62 34.13
N PRO A 471 -4.31 5.32 34.10
CA PRO A 471 -3.41 5.30 32.96
C PRO A 471 -2.78 3.91 32.77
N LEU A 472 -2.77 3.41 31.55
CA LEU A 472 -2.09 2.17 31.20
C LEU A 472 -0.58 2.40 31.08
N THR A 473 0.20 1.42 31.54
CA THR A 473 1.67 1.47 31.51
C THR A 473 2.26 1.01 30.18
N THR A 474 1.53 0.18 29.42
CA THR A 474 1.95 -0.37 28.12
C THR A 474 2.08 0.68 27.03
N PHE A 475 1.30 1.76 27.12
CA PHE A 475 1.37 2.89 26.21
C PHE A 475 2.43 3.90 26.67
N GLY A 476 3.62 3.79 26.09
CA GLY A 476 4.88 4.45 26.44
C GLY A 476 4.95 5.95 26.09
N PHE A 477 3.89 6.70 26.38
CA PHE A 477 3.86 8.16 26.28
C PHE A 477 4.25 8.82 27.59
N THR A 478 5.56 8.84 27.88
CA THR A 478 6.11 9.47 29.08
C THR A 478 6.97 10.70 28.76
N ASN A 479 7.27 10.95 27.48
CA ASN A 479 8.23 11.97 27.03
C ASN A 479 7.57 13.15 26.26
N SER A 480 8.35 14.23 26.15
CA SER A 480 8.04 15.63 25.76
C SER A 480 7.18 15.86 24.51
N THR A 481 5.88 15.56 24.57
CA THR A 481 4.91 16.24 23.70
C THR A 481 4.83 17.69 24.14
N ASN A 482 5.48 18.56 23.38
CA ASN A 482 5.87 19.89 23.87
C ASN A 482 4.74 20.92 23.88
N ASN A 483 3.60 20.60 23.27
CA ASN A 483 2.42 21.47 23.22
C ASN A 483 1.14 20.63 23.17
N GLN A 484 -0.01 21.28 23.28
CA GLN A 484 -1.31 20.61 23.36
C GLN A 484 -1.63 19.70 22.17
N VAL A 485 -2.23 18.56 22.47
CA VAL A 485 -2.94 17.71 21.51
C VAL A 485 -4.39 18.17 21.46
N GLN A 486 -4.95 18.22 20.25
CA GLN A 486 -6.28 18.77 19.99
C GLN A 486 -7.25 17.75 19.42
N SER A 487 -6.74 16.72 18.73
CA SER A 487 -7.59 15.69 18.12
C SER A 487 -6.85 14.35 18.04
N LEU A 488 -7.63 13.28 18.07
CA LEU A 488 -7.19 11.90 17.95
C LEU A 488 -8.07 11.19 16.91
N ALA A 489 -7.53 10.14 16.29
CA ALA A 489 -8.30 9.16 15.53
C ALA A 489 -7.59 7.81 15.63
N ALA A 490 -8.31 6.71 15.85
CA ALA A 490 -7.70 5.42 16.17
C ALA A 490 -8.13 4.29 15.23
N THR A 491 -7.15 3.48 14.84
CA THR A 491 -7.37 2.10 14.38
C THR A 491 -6.91 1.13 15.48
N ASN A 492 -7.09 -0.18 15.28
CA ASN A 492 -6.56 -1.18 16.23
C ASN A 492 -5.03 -1.14 16.36
N SER A 493 -4.31 -0.70 15.33
CA SER A 493 -2.85 -0.71 15.28
C SER A 493 -2.21 0.67 15.44
N THR A 494 -2.93 1.75 15.08
CA THR A 494 -2.38 3.10 14.96
C THR A 494 -3.28 4.12 15.64
N LEU A 495 -2.68 5.00 16.45
CA LEU A 495 -3.30 6.22 16.93
C LEU A 495 -2.71 7.39 16.13
N TYR A 496 -3.57 8.11 15.42
CA TYR A 496 -3.22 9.38 14.79
C TYR A 496 -3.44 10.50 15.81
N VAL A 497 -2.45 11.40 15.90
CA VAL A 497 -2.42 12.46 16.90
C VAL A 497 -2.26 13.80 16.20
N GLY A 498 -3.23 14.68 16.39
CA GLY A 498 -3.26 16.04 15.86
C GLY A 498 -3.16 17.08 16.97
N GLY A 499 -2.37 18.13 16.77
CA GLY A 499 -2.27 19.20 17.75
C GLY A 499 -1.32 20.33 17.35
N ARG A 500 -0.89 21.13 18.34
CA ARG A 500 0.00 22.29 18.16
C ARG A 500 1.47 21.98 18.45
N PHE A 501 1.80 20.70 18.59
CA PHE A 501 3.13 20.25 18.97
C PHE A 501 4.10 20.31 17.79
N THR A 502 5.39 20.45 18.09
CA THR A 502 6.49 20.23 17.12
C THR A 502 7.27 18.97 17.44
N ARG A 503 7.05 18.39 18.63
CA ARG A 503 7.59 17.10 19.04
C ARG A 503 6.50 16.29 19.71
N ILE A 504 6.50 14.99 19.46
CA ILE A 504 5.60 14.03 20.09
C ILE A 504 6.41 12.85 20.60
N ASN A 505 6.24 12.52 21.89
CA ASN A 505 7.04 11.49 22.58
C ASN A 505 8.57 11.62 22.33
N GLY A 506 9.08 12.85 22.23
CA GLY A 506 10.48 13.17 21.96
C GLY A 506 10.88 13.26 20.47
N VAL A 507 10.09 12.71 19.55
CA VAL A 507 10.37 12.69 18.10
C VAL A 507 9.85 13.97 17.42
N LEU A 508 10.62 14.53 16.48
CA LEU A 508 10.21 15.69 15.69
C LEU A 508 9.07 15.30 14.73
N LYS A 509 7.86 15.78 15.03
CA LYS A 509 6.67 15.68 14.18
C LYS A 509 5.88 16.98 14.40
N THR A 510 5.68 17.78 13.36
CA THR A 510 5.02 19.07 13.48
C THR A 510 3.53 18.94 13.19
N GLY A 511 2.73 19.09 14.24
CA GLY A 511 1.27 19.16 14.21
C GLY A 511 0.54 17.83 14.02
N LEU A 512 1.13 16.89 13.28
CA LEU A 512 0.52 15.60 12.95
C LEU A 512 1.51 14.45 13.11
N ALA A 513 1.06 13.36 13.73
CA ALA A 513 1.84 12.14 13.91
C ALA A 513 0.96 10.89 13.89
N ALA A 514 1.59 9.76 13.59
CA ALA A 514 1.04 8.43 13.84
C ALA A 514 1.91 7.74 14.89
N VAL A 515 1.27 7.02 15.83
CA VAL A 515 1.94 6.23 16.85
C VAL A 515 1.31 4.84 16.93
N ASN A 516 2.09 3.83 17.30
CA ASN A 516 1.57 2.50 17.52
C ASN A 516 0.57 2.50 18.69
N ALA A 517 -0.66 2.05 18.45
CA ALA A 517 -1.76 2.12 19.43
C ALA A 517 -1.56 1.25 20.68
N ALA A 518 -0.66 0.26 20.63
CA ALA A 518 -0.34 -0.57 21.78
C ALA A 518 0.79 0.01 22.64
N SER A 519 1.89 0.42 21.99
CA SER A 519 3.14 0.81 22.66
C SER A 519 3.35 2.31 22.79
N GLY A 520 2.65 3.15 22.02
CA GLY A 520 2.91 4.59 21.93
C GLY A 520 4.20 4.95 21.17
N ALA A 521 4.86 3.98 20.54
CA ALA A 521 6.03 4.23 19.71
C ALA A 521 5.66 5.11 18.51
N VAL A 522 6.42 6.18 18.27
CA VAL A 522 6.16 7.10 17.16
C VAL A 522 6.57 6.46 15.84
N ASP A 523 5.68 6.49 14.86
CA ASP A 523 5.96 6.00 13.52
C ASP A 523 6.84 7.01 12.75
N ALA A 524 8.11 6.66 12.58
CA ALA A 524 9.05 7.48 11.86
C ALA A 524 8.69 7.62 10.37
N SER A 525 8.09 6.59 9.75
CA SER A 525 7.80 6.59 8.31
C SER A 525 6.57 7.43 7.96
N PHE A 526 5.72 7.77 8.93
CA PHE A 526 4.61 8.70 8.73
C PHE A 526 5.12 10.15 8.62
N SER A 527 5.46 10.60 7.42
CA SER A 527 6.15 11.88 7.17
C SER A 527 5.21 12.99 6.68
N ASN A 528 4.19 13.34 7.47
CA ASN A 528 3.14 14.31 7.11
C ASN A 528 3.17 15.59 7.97
N ASN A 529 4.35 16.19 8.13
CA ASN A 529 4.53 17.41 8.92
C ASN A 529 3.76 18.59 8.32
N LEU A 530 3.19 19.43 9.18
CA LEU A 530 2.60 20.71 8.77
C LEU A 530 3.68 21.79 8.54
N SER A 531 3.43 22.69 7.60
CA SER A 531 4.25 23.90 7.37
C SER A 531 3.43 25.09 6.88
N GLY A 532 4.06 26.28 6.93
CA GLY A 532 3.48 27.55 6.46
C GLY A 532 2.23 27.94 7.24
N GLY A 533 2.35 28.26 8.53
CA GLY A 533 1.20 28.66 9.35
C GLY A 533 0.52 29.92 8.80
N ILE A 534 -0.80 29.83 8.62
CA ILE A 534 -1.61 30.88 7.96
C ILE A 534 -2.61 31.54 8.92
N GLY A 535 -2.67 31.08 10.17
CA GLY A 535 -3.46 31.69 11.25
C GLY A 535 -2.72 32.77 12.04
N VAL A 536 -3.35 33.26 13.11
CA VAL A 536 -2.77 34.25 14.05
C VAL A 536 -1.41 33.76 14.55
N ASN A 537 -0.39 34.62 14.47
CA ASN A 537 1.01 34.32 14.83
C ASN A 537 1.67 33.15 14.08
N GLY A 538 1.10 32.71 12.95
CA GLY A 538 1.64 31.58 12.18
C GLY A 538 1.56 30.23 12.91
N GLN A 539 0.67 30.11 13.90
CA GLN A 539 0.55 28.89 14.70
C GLN A 539 0.00 27.72 13.86
N LEU A 540 0.70 26.59 13.92
CA LEU A 540 0.27 25.33 13.33
C LEU A 540 -0.52 24.50 14.35
N GLY A 541 -1.58 23.86 13.89
CA GLY A 541 -2.49 23.04 14.68
C GLY A 541 -3.28 22.09 13.78
N VAL A 542 -3.66 20.95 14.34
CA VAL A 542 -4.62 20.01 13.73
C VAL A 542 -5.81 19.92 14.68
N PRO A 543 -6.82 20.80 14.53
CA PRO A 543 -7.99 20.79 15.39
C PRO A 543 -8.87 19.57 15.20
N GLN A 544 -8.80 18.89 14.04
CA GLN A 544 -9.59 17.69 13.83
C GLN A 544 -8.93 16.67 12.90
N LEU A 545 -9.08 15.41 13.29
CA LEU A 545 -8.79 14.21 12.52
C LEU A 545 -10.07 13.38 12.41
N LYS A 546 -10.29 12.79 11.24
CA LYS A 546 -11.35 11.81 11.02
C LYS A 546 -10.84 10.69 10.12
N LEU A 547 -11.11 9.46 10.50
CA LEU A 547 -10.89 8.30 9.64
C LEU A 547 -12.17 8.04 8.83
N THR A 548 -12.00 7.58 7.60
CA THR A 548 -13.09 6.88 6.91
C THR A 548 -13.48 5.63 7.69
N HIS A 549 -14.73 5.20 7.59
CA HIS A 549 -15.24 4.03 8.32
C HIS A 549 -14.50 2.75 7.91
N ASP A 550 -14.06 2.65 6.66
CA ASP A 550 -13.17 1.59 6.16
C ASP A 550 -11.70 1.70 6.64
N ASN A 551 -11.35 2.76 7.37
CA ASN A 551 -10.00 3.13 7.82
C ASN A 551 -8.97 3.36 6.69
N SER A 552 -9.37 3.46 5.42
CA SER A 552 -8.44 3.61 4.29
C SER A 552 -7.84 5.02 4.19
N LYS A 553 -8.53 6.04 4.70
CA LYS A 553 -8.11 7.44 4.60
C LYS A 553 -8.25 8.18 5.91
N LEU A 554 -7.29 9.05 6.19
CA LEU A 554 -7.30 10.01 7.28
C LEU A 554 -7.53 11.42 6.71
N LEU A 555 -8.67 12.01 7.05
CA LEU A 555 -8.96 13.41 6.85
C LEU A 555 -8.27 14.25 7.94
N VAL A 556 -7.55 15.28 7.50
CA VAL A 556 -6.77 16.16 8.36
C VAL A 556 -7.25 17.58 8.15
N VAL A 557 -7.90 18.16 9.16
CA VAL A 557 -8.20 19.60 9.23
C VAL A 557 -7.06 20.27 9.98
N HIS A 558 -6.48 21.34 9.43
CA HIS A 558 -5.31 22.00 9.99
C HIS A 558 -5.26 23.51 9.77
N THR A 559 -4.39 24.20 10.51
CA THR A 559 -4.20 25.67 10.40
C THR A 559 -2.97 26.07 9.57
N GLY A 560 -2.37 25.10 8.89
CA GLY A 560 -1.19 25.29 8.03
C GLY A 560 -1.57 25.48 6.56
N ARG A 561 -0.60 25.93 5.76
CA ARG A 561 -0.70 26.00 4.29
C ARG A 561 -0.43 24.64 3.64
N GLN A 562 0.37 23.82 4.29
CA GLN A 562 0.97 22.63 3.71
C GLN A 562 0.93 21.43 4.66
N ILE A 563 0.85 20.25 4.05
CA ILE A 563 1.14 18.95 4.66
C ILE A 563 2.23 18.31 3.81
N ALA A 564 3.26 17.74 4.43
CA ALA A 564 4.38 17.08 3.72
C ALA A 564 5.04 17.99 2.64
N GLY A 565 5.08 19.31 2.87
CA GLY A 565 5.62 20.30 1.94
C GLY A 565 4.74 20.59 0.70
N GLN A 566 3.58 19.95 0.59
CA GLN A 566 2.61 20.15 -0.50
C GLN A 566 1.47 21.06 -0.06
N ASP A 567 1.01 21.93 -0.95
CA ASP A 567 -0.09 22.86 -0.65
C ASP A 567 -1.41 22.10 -0.43
N ARG A 568 -1.89 22.16 0.81
CA ARG A 568 -3.14 21.57 1.31
C ARG A 568 -3.75 22.64 2.20
N LEU A 569 -4.59 23.48 1.63
CA LEU A 569 -5.05 24.69 2.31
C LEU A 569 -6.11 24.31 3.35
N GLY A 570 -5.65 24.08 4.58
CA GLY A 570 -6.48 23.82 5.76
C GLY A 570 -7.10 22.43 5.84
N VAL A 571 -7.07 21.66 4.74
CA VAL A 571 -7.57 20.29 4.69
C VAL A 571 -6.72 19.43 3.76
N GLY A 572 -6.47 18.18 4.16
CA GLY A 572 -5.83 17.16 3.34
C GLY A 572 -6.32 15.77 3.68
N LEU A 573 -6.06 14.83 2.77
CA LEU A 573 -6.35 13.40 2.95
C LEU A 573 -5.04 12.62 2.89
N ILE A 574 -4.87 11.67 3.80
CA ILE A 574 -3.71 10.77 3.85
C ILE A 574 -4.21 9.35 3.68
N ASP A 575 -3.58 8.59 2.80
CA ASP A 575 -3.81 7.15 2.68
C ASP A 575 -3.15 6.43 3.86
N THR A 576 -3.92 5.65 4.62
CA THR A 576 -3.44 5.09 5.89
C THR A 576 -2.49 3.92 5.70
N ALA A 577 -2.61 3.18 4.59
CA ALA A 577 -1.78 2.03 4.27
C ALA A 577 -0.38 2.47 3.82
N THR A 578 -0.33 3.36 2.84
CA THR A 578 0.93 3.91 2.28
C THR A 578 1.51 5.03 3.12
N LYS A 579 0.71 5.61 4.03
CA LYS A 579 1.04 6.77 4.88
C LYS A 579 1.32 8.05 4.09
N GLN A 580 0.98 8.05 2.79
CA GLN A 580 1.26 9.16 1.89
C GLN A 580 0.09 10.13 1.84
N LEU A 581 0.43 11.42 1.70
CA LEU A 581 -0.55 12.45 1.41
C LEU A 581 -1.16 12.23 0.02
N LEU A 582 -2.47 12.13 -0.04
CA LEU A 582 -3.21 11.98 -1.30
C LEU A 582 -3.20 13.29 -2.11
N PRO A 583 -3.36 13.20 -3.45
CA PRO A 583 -3.30 14.37 -4.33
C PRO A 583 -4.47 15.35 -4.14
N PHE A 584 -5.51 14.96 -3.39
CA PHE A 584 -6.65 15.82 -3.10
C PHE A 584 -6.23 17.14 -2.45
N ARG A 585 -6.72 18.25 -3.02
CA ARG A 585 -6.73 19.57 -2.38
C ARG A 585 -7.99 20.32 -2.80
N THR A 586 -8.55 21.07 -1.86
CA THR A 586 -9.56 22.09 -2.16
C THR A 586 -8.97 23.22 -3.03
N ARG A 587 -9.79 23.77 -3.93
CA ARG A 587 -9.48 24.98 -4.71
C ARG A 587 -10.25 26.20 -4.20
N LEU A 588 -11.11 26.04 -3.20
CA LEU A 588 -12.02 27.08 -2.71
C LEU A 588 -11.28 28.36 -2.28
N TRP A 589 -10.03 28.21 -1.83
CA TRP A 589 -9.22 29.31 -1.30
C TRP A 589 -8.09 29.76 -2.22
N ASP A 590 -7.95 29.21 -3.43
CA ASP A 590 -6.86 29.55 -4.36
C ASP A 590 -6.84 31.07 -4.68
N ASN A 591 -8.01 31.73 -4.73
CA ASN A 591 -8.15 33.16 -5.08
C ASN A 591 -8.35 34.11 -3.89
N ASN A 592 -8.43 33.60 -2.65
CA ASN A 592 -8.84 34.38 -1.46
C ASN A 592 -7.85 34.26 -0.28
N LEU A 593 -6.58 33.95 -0.54
CA LEU A 593 -5.55 33.85 0.51
C LEU A 593 -5.24 35.19 1.20
N SER A 594 -5.54 36.34 0.55
CA SER A 594 -5.05 37.67 0.97
C SER A 594 -6.08 38.60 1.62
N ARG A 595 -7.37 38.25 1.65
CA ARG A 595 -8.40 39.13 2.25
C ARG A 595 -8.83 38.65 3.63
N VAL A 596 -8.16 39.22 4.64
CA VAL A 596 -8.60 39.38 6.03
C VAL A 596 -8.82 38.06 6.79
N GLY A 597 -7.73 37.53 7.36
CA GLY A 597 -7.81 36.55 8.45
C GLY A 597 -7.82 35.08 8.04
N GLY A 598 -7.21 34.71 6.91
CA GLY A 598 -6.67 33.37 6.59
C GLY A 598 -7.67 32.21 6.47
N VAL A 599 -7.19 31.03 6.09
CA VAL A 599 -7.88 29.71 6.02
C VAL A 599 -8.46 29.24 7.39
N THR A 600 -8.52 30.14 8.36
CA THR A 600 -8.86 30.03 9.78
C THR A 600 -10.31 29.62 10.06
N ARG A 601 -11.03 29.02 9.11
CA ARG A 601 -12.48 28.72 9.25
C ARG A 601 -12.89 27.29 8.99
N ILE A 602 -12.01 26.40 8.53
CA ILE A 602 -12.30 24.96 8.69
C ILE A 602 -11.99 24.64 10.15
N CYS A 603 -13.00 24.80 10.99
CA CYS A 603 -12.93 24.43 12.40
C CYS A 603 -13.21 22.94 12.60
N CYS A 604 -13.97 22.35 11.69
CA CYS A 604 -14.34 20.96 11.72
C CYS A 604 -14.62 20.39 10.32
N ALA A 605 -14.66 19.06 10.25
CA ALA A 605 -15.11 18.23 9.16
C ALA A 605 -15.62 16.89 9.69
N ASP A 606 -16.43 16.19 8.90
CA ASP A 606 -16.83 14.81 9.19
C ASP A 606 -16.95 13.96 7.92
N ILE A 607 -16.86 12.64 8.07
CA ILE A 607 -16.98 11.70 6.95
C ILE A 607 -18.44 11.25 6.81
N ALA A 608 -18.94 11.21 5.58
CA ALA A 608 -20.25 10.65 5.31
C ALA A 608 -20.34 9.19 5.80
N PRO A 609 -21.51 8.71 6.27
CA PRO A 609 -21.66 7.34 6.76
C PRO A 609 -21.28 6.23 5.75
N ASP A 610 -21.20 6.55 4.47
CA ASP A 610 -20.81 5.66 3.37
C ASP A 610 -19.42 5.94 2.80
N ASP A 611 -18.62 6.79 3.45
CA ASP A 611 -17.28 7.24 3.05
C ASP A 611 -17.19 7.95 1.69
N SER A 612 -18.32 8.27 1.04
CA SER A 612 -18.33 8.82 -0.32
C SER A 612 -17.94 10.29 -0.41
N TYR A 613 -18.14 11.05 0.66
CA TYR A 613 -17.74 12.45 0.79
C TYR A 613 -17.39 12.80 2.24
N PHE A 614 -16.86 14.00 2.42
CA PHE A 614 -16.73 14.63 3.73
C PHE A 614 -17.32 16.04 3.67
N VAL A 615 -17.80 16.53 4.81
CA VAL A 615 -18.39 17.86 4.99
C VAL A 615 -17.48 18.78 5.76
#